data_AF-A0A0C9SL08-F1
#
_entry.id   AF-A0A0C9SL08-F1
#
_cell.length_a   1.000
_cell.length_b   1.000
_cell.length_c   1.000
_cell.angle_alpha   90.00
_cell.angle_beta   90.00
_cell.angle_gamma   90.00
#
_symmetry.space_group_name_H-M   'P 1'
#
loop_
_entity.id
_entity.type
_entity.pdbx_description
1 polymer ?
#
loop_
_entity_poly.entity_id
_entity_poly.type
_entity_poly.pdbx_seq_one_letter_code
_entity_poly.pdbx_strand_id
1 'polypeptide(L)'
;MLKRPNSVEELTTLAITEYILSPLYPGDKTKSAKDRVKEQIRRWHPDRFDTQMLPRVVETQKEKVKEGAGLVTRGLSGLLTR
;
A
#
# COMPACT_ATOMS: atom_id res chain seq x y z
N MET A 1 8.50 16.25 -1.38
CA MET A 1 9.19 15.18 -0.61
C MET A 1 8.13 14.19 -0.13
N LEU A 2 8.37 12.89 -0.26
CA LEU A 2 7.50 11.86 0.31
C LEU A 2 7.55 11.98 1.84
N LYS A 3 6.42 12.30 2.47
CA LYS A 3 6.26 12.34 3.92
C LYS A 3 5.58 11.06 4.41
N ARG A 4 5.91 10.62 5.62
CA ARG A 4 5.20 9.51 6.25
C ARG A 4 3.76 9.95 6.54
N PRO A 5 2.74 9.18 6.10
CA PRO A 5 1.34 9.48 6.42
C PRO A 5 1.11 9.40 7.93
N ASN A 6 0.42 10.38 8.50
CA ASN A 6 0.01 10.41 9.91
C ASN A 6 -1.47 10.03 10.10
N SER A 7 -2.25 9.99 9.02
CA SER A 7 -3.66 9.62 9.04
C SER A 7 -4.06 8.89 7.76
N VAL A 8 -5.27 8.33 7.77
CA VAL A 8 -5.78 7.51 6.65
C VAL A 8 -6.08 8.38 5.44
N GLU A 9 -6.48 9.63 5.66
CA GLU A 9 -6.77 10.64 4.64
C GLU A 9 -5.53 11.02 3.83
N GLU A 10 -4.33 10.87 4.40
CA GLU A 10 -3.08 11.10 3.69
C GLU A 10 -2.69 9.94 2.76
N LEU A 11 -3.34 8.77 2.86
CA LEU A 11 -3.15 7.61 1.98
C LEU A 11 -3.88 7.78 0.64
N THR A 12 -3.62 8.90 -0.03
CA THR A 12 -4.20 9.21 -1.33
C THR A 12 -3.60 8.35 -2.44
N THR A 13 -4.40 8.07 -3.48
CA THR A 13 -3.91 7.37 -4.69
C THR A 13 -2.69 8.05 -5.29
N LEU A 14 -2.64 9.39 -5.29
CA LEU A 14 -1.50 10.16 -5.77
C LEU A 14 -0.25 9.84 -4.94
N ALA A 15 -0.32 9.94 -3.61
CA ALA A 15 0.83 9.65 -2.74
C ALA A 15 1.32 8.19 -2.87
N ILE A 16 0.39 7.24 -2.99
CA ILE A 16 0.72 5.82 -3.23
C ILE A 16 1.44 5.66 -4.57
N THR A 17 0.96 6.33 -5.62
CA THR A 17 1.54 6.29 -6.97
C THR A 17 2.94 6.86 -6.99
N GLU A 18 3.14 8.05 -6.41
CA GLU A 18 4.44 8.70 -6.30
C GLU A 18 5.45 7.83 -5.55
N TYR A 19 5.01 7.16 -4.48
CA TYR A 19 5.87 6.25 -3.72
C TYR A 19 6.27 5.01 -4.53
N ILE A 20 5.29 4.29 -5.11
CA ILE A 20 5.54 2.99 -5.76
C ILE A 20 6.31 3.13 -7.09
N LEU A 21 6.10 4.24 -7.79
CA LEU A 21 6.78 4.55 -9.06
C LEU A 21 8.06 5.36 -8.87
N SER A 22 8.40 5.72 -7.63
CA SER A 22 9.61 6.51 -7.35
C SER A 22 10.87 5.81 -7.86
N PRO A 23 11.82 6.54 -8.47
CA PRO A 23 13.14 6.00 -8.79
C PRO A 23 13.94 5.61 -7.52
N LEU A 24 13.54 6.16 -6.36
CA LEU A 24 14.11 5.84 -5.05
C LEU A 24 13.34 4.73 -4.31
N TYR A 25 12.50 3.95 -5.02
CA TYR A 25 11.77 2.86 -4.42
C TYR A 25 12.73 1.88 -3.70
N PRO A 26 12.49 1.56 -2.41
CA PRO A 26 13.44 0.81 -1.59
C PRO A 26 13.48 -0.69 -1.90
N GLY A 27 12.56 -1.20 -2.73
CA GLY A 27 12.55 -2.60 -3.13
C GLY A 27 13.52 -2.92 -4.27
N ASP A 28 13.39 -4.13 -4.81
CA ASP A 28 14.23 -4.63 -5.89
C ASP A 28 14.16 -3.73 -7.14
N LYS A 29 15.30 -3.09 -7.45
CA LYS A 29 15.43 -2.15 -8.57
C LYS A 29 15.37 -2.84 -9.94
N THR A 30 15.62 -4.15 -9.99
CA THR A 30 15.56 -4.93 -11.24
C THR A 30 14.13 -5.19 -11.70
N LYS A 31 13.15 -5.11 -10.79
CA LYS A 31 11.73 -5.30 -11.12
C LYS A 31 11.15 -4.09 -11.82
N SER A 32 10.31 -4.36 -12.82
CA SER A 32 9.51 -3.34 -13.49
C SER A 32 8.52 -2.67 -12.51
N ALA A 33 8.09 -1.45 -12.82
CA ALA A 33 7.04 -0.77 -12.05
C ALA A 33 5.76 -1.61 -11.95
N LYS A 34 5.39 -2.29 -13.03
CA LYS A 34 4.21 -3.17 -13.07
C LYS A 34 4.33 -4.36 -12.12
N ASP A 35 5.49 -4.99 -12.04
CA ASP A 35 5.72 -6.12 -11.13
C ASP A 35 5.73 -5.67 -9.67
N ARG A 36 6.32 -4.49 -9.39
CA ARG A 36 6.28 -3.87 -8.05
C ARG A 36 4.83 -3.62 -7.60
N VAL A 37 4.01 -3.04 -8.47
CA VAL A 37 2.58 -2.80 -8.18
C VAL A 37 1.85 -4.12 -7.89
N LYS A 38 2.00 -5.15 -8.75
CA LYS A 38 1.38 -6.47 -8.52
C LYS A 38 1.80 -7.11 -7.20
N GLU A 39 3.07 -7.01 -6.85
CA GLU A 39 3.58 -7.51 -5.57
C GLU A 39 2.96 -6.79 -4.38
N GLN A 40 2.88 -5.46 -4.43
CA GLN A 40 2.25 -4.69 -3.37
C GLN A 40 0.75 -4.99 -3.27
N ILE A 41 0.02 -5.13 -4.38
CA ILE A 41 -1.40 -5.53 -4.33
C ILE A 41 -1.55 -6.84 -3.57
N ARG A 42 -0.75 -7.87 -3.88
CA ARG A 42 -0.79 -9.16 -3.15
C ARG A 42 -0.43 -9.02 -1.66
N ARG A 43 0.41 -8.06 -1.31
CA ARG A 43 0.82 -7.80 0.08
C ARG A 43 -0.29 -7.12 0.89
N TRP A 44 -0.98 -6.16 0.29
CA TRP A 44 -2.01 -5.34 0.94
C TRP A 44 -3.42 -5.92 0.81
N HIS A 45 -3.63 -6.88 -0.10
CA HIS A 45 -4.90 -7.56 -0.28
C HIS A 45 -5.42 -8.16 1.04
N PRO A 46 -6.72 -8.04 1.35
CA PRO A 46 -7.31 -8.55 2.60
C PRO A 46 -6.95 -10.00 2.91
N ASP A 47 -7.00 -10.90 1.92
CA ASP A 47 -6.63 -12.33 2.09
C ASP A 47 -5.28 -12.54 2.79
N ARG A 48 -4.30 -11.66 2.52
CA ARG A 48 -2.97 -11.72 3.13
C ARG A 48 -2.82 -10.75 4.29
N PHE A 49 -3.31 -9.52 4.14
CA PHE A 49 -3.11 -8.48 5.14
C PHE A 49 -3.89 -8.77 6.42
N ASP A 50 -5.17 -9.15 6.31
CA ASP A 50 -6.05 -9.42 7.45
C ASP A 50 -5.60 -10.67 8.22
N THR A 51 -4.96 -11.63 7.53
CA THR A 51 -4.52 -12.89 8.13
C THR A 51 -3.10 -12.82 8.71
N GLN A 52 -2.19 -12.05 8.09
CA GLN A 52 -0.77 -12.03 8.49
C GLN A 52 -0.38 -10.77 9.29
N MET A 53 -0.91 -9.60 8.93
CA MET A 53 -0.49 -8.31 9.50
C MET A 53 -1.48 -7.77 10.53
N LEU A 54 -2.77 -7.75 10.23
CA LEU A 54 -3.79 -7.18 11.12
C LEU A 54 -3.80 -7.80 12.54
N PRO A 55 -3.53 -9.11 12.76
CA PRO A 55 -3.47 -9.69 14.10
C PRO A 55 -2.31 -9.14 14.96
N ARG A 56 -1.29 -8.54 14.32
CA ARG A 56 -0.14 -7.93 15.00
C ARG A 56 -0.38 -6.46 15.39
N VAL A 57 -1.48 -5.88 14.94
CA VAL A 57 -1.86 -4.50 15.25
C VAL A 57 -2.58 -4.48 16.59
N VAL A 58 -2.28 -3.49 17.43
CA VAL A 58 -2.99 -3.25 18.69
C VAL A 58 -4.48 -3.09 18.41
N GLU A 59 -5.33 -3.71 19.23
CA GLU A 59 -6.79 -3.80 19.00
C GLU A 59 -7.42 -2.44 18.65
N THR A 60 -7.08 -1.39 19.42
CA THR A 60 -7.59 -0.02 19.26
C THR A 60 -7.22 0.65 17.93
N GLN A 61 -6.26 0.08 17.20
CA GLN A 61 -5.78 0.60 15.92
C GLN A 61 -6.22 -0.27 14.73
N LYS A 62 -6.78 -1.47 14.97
CA LYS A 62 -7.06 -2.45 13.92
C LYS A 62 -7.98 -1.90 12.83
N GLU A 63 -9.10 -1.28 13.22
CA GLU A 63 -10.06 -0.74 12.26
C GLU A 63 -9.43 0.32 11.35
N LYS A 64 -8.71 1.29 11.94
CA LYS A 64 -8.02 2.35 11.21
C LYS A 64 -6.94 1.80 10.27
N VAL A 65 -6.18 0.80 10.71
CA VAL A 65 -5.15 0.17 9.88
C VAL A 65 -5.78 -0.65 8.75
N LYS A 66 -6.88 -1.36 9.00
CA LYS A 66 -7.63 -2.11 7.99
C LYS A 66 -8.20 -1.19 6.92
N GLU A 67 -8.78 -0.06 7.32
CA GLU A 67 -9.27 0.97 6.40
C GLU A 67 -8.14 1.48 5.50
N GLY A 68 -6.99 1.85 6.09
CA GLY A 68 -5.82 2.31 5.36
C GLY A 68 -5.28 1.26 4.37
N ALA A 69 -5.22 -0.01 4.78
CA ALA A 69 -4.82 -1.11 3.89
C ALA A 69 -5.77 -1.26 2.69
N GLY A 70 -7.07 -1.05 2.92
CA GLY A 70 -8.09 -1.02 1.86
C GLY A 70 -7.85 0.10 0.86
N LEU A 71 -7.52 1.31 1.32
CA LEU A 71 -7.18 2.44 0.44
C LEU A 71 -5.92 2.16 -0.38
N VAL A 72 -4.88 1.62 0.25
CA VAL A 72 -3.63 1.25 -0.44
C VAL A 72 -3.91 0.22 -1.54
N THR A 73 -4.68 -0.82 -1.24
CA THR A 73 -5.04 -1.86 -2.21
C THR A 73 -5.80 -1.26 -3.40
N ARG A 74 -6.80 -0.40 -3.16
CA ARG A 74 -7.56 0.26 -4.23
C ARG A 74 -6.68 1.19 -5.07
N GLY A 75 -5.83 1.98 -4.43
CA GLY A 75 -4.91 2.89 -5.10
C GLY A 75 -3.94 2.14 -6.02
N LEU A 76 -3.37 1.03 -5.54
CA LEU A 76 -2.49 0.18 -6.35
C LEU A 76 -3.21 -0.52 -7.50
N SER A 77 -4.41 -1.05 -7.27
CA SER A 77 -5.22 -1.70 -8.32
C SER A 77 -5.56 -0.74 -9.46
N GLY A 78 -5.85 0.52 -9.14
CA GLY A 78 -6.10 1.57 -10.13
C GLY A 78 -4.92 1.85 -11.07
N LEU A 79 -3.69 1.48 -10.69
CA LEU A 79 -2.49 1.62 -11.53
C LEU A 79 -2.33 0.51 -12.57
N LEU A 80 -3.05 -0.61 -12.43
CA LEU A 80 -3.00 -1.71 -13.40
C LEU A 80 -4.12 -1.64 -14.43
N THR A 81 -5.18 -0.90 -14.13
CA THR A 81 -6.36 -0.73 -14.99
C THR A 81 -6.25 0.48 -15.93
N ARG A 82 -5.21 1.29 -15.79
CA ARG A 82 -4.86 2.40 -16.69
C ARG A 82 -3.84 1.94 -17.73
#